data_AF-K1RPN8-F1
#
_entry.id   AF-K1RPN8-F1
#
_cell.length_a   1.000
_cell.length_b   1.000
_cell.length_c   1.000
_cell.angle_alpha   90.00
_cell.angle_beta   90.00
_cell.angle_gamma   90.00
#
_symmetry.space_group_name_H-M   'P 1'
#
loop_
_entity.id
_entity.type
_entity.pdbx_description
1 polymer ?
#
loop_
_entity_poly.entity_id
_entity_poly.type
_entity_poly.pdbx_seq_one_letter_code
_entity_poly.pdbx_strand_id
1 'polypeptide(L)'
;MDEWCADNLKYFADTFGKENIVAAHLHRDEETPHIHVTLVPIVKGERKRRKREEQAKKRYRKKPTDTVRLCADDIMTRLRLKSYQDTYAEAMAKYGLQRGIDGSKARHKSTQQYYNETKKLADSLKAEVVDLQRQKETAQEELRRTKKEIQTEKLKGAATTAAANIAESVGSLFGSNKVKT
;
A
#
# COMPACT_ATOMS: atom_id res chain seq x y z
N MET A 1 -23.57 12.56 -2.73
CA MET A 1 -23.76 11.32 -1.95
C MET A 1 -25.00 10.57 -2.38
N ASP A 2 -26.17 11.20 -2.40
CA ASP A 2 -27.42 10.53 -2.83
C ASP A 2 -27.35 9.96 -4.25
N GLU A 3 -26.73 10.71 -5.17
CA GLU A 3 -26.49 10.24 -6.54
C GLU A 3 -25.61 8.97 -6.55
N TRP A 4 -24.55 8.94 -5.75
CA TRP A 4 -23.66 7.79 -5.64
C TRP A 4 -24.40 6.56 -5.09
N CYS A 5 -25.27 6.74 -4.09
CA CYS A 5 -26.11 5.68 -3.58
C CYS A 5 -27.10 5.17 -4.65
N ALA A 6 -27.74 6.08 -5.39
CA ALA A 6 -28.69 5.73 -6.44
C ALA A 6 -28.02 4.96 -7.59
N ASP A 7 -26.83 5.38 -8.02
CA ASP A 7 -26.10 4.67 -9.08
C ASP A 7 -25.57 3.32 -8.63
N ASN A 8 -25.17 3.18 -7.36
CA ASN A 8 -24.83 1.89 -6.79
C ASN A 8 -26.03 0.95 -6.86
N LEU A 9 -27.19 1.39 -6.36
CA LEU A 9 -28.42 0.61 -6.41
C LEU A 9 -28.81 0.24 -7.84
N LYS A 10 -28.68 1.18 -8.78
CA LYS A 10 -28.93 0.94 -10.20
C LYS A 10 -27.99 -0.13 -10.75
N TYR A 11 -26.68 -0.01 -10.52
CA TYR A 11 -25.70 -1.00 -10.96
C TYR A 11 -26.01 -2.40 -10.43
N PHE A 12 -26.33 -2.53 -9.13
CA PHE A 12 -26.67 -3.83 -8.53
C PHE A 12 -28.00 -4.38 -9.08
N ALA A 13 -29.01 -3.54 -9.29
CA ALA A 13 -30.27 -3.95 -9.89
C ALA A 13 -30.11 -4.41 -11.34
N ASP A 14 -29.33 -3.69 -12.15
CA ASP A 14 -29.06 -4.04 -13.54
C ASP A 14 -28.20 -5.31 -13.65
N THR A 15 -27.24 -5.51 -12.74
CA THR A 15 -26.32 -6.65 -12.74
C THR A 15 -26.96 -7.93 -12.21
N PHE A 16 -27.71 -7.83 -11.11
CA PHE A 16 -28.21 -9.00 -10.38
C PHE A 16 -29.72 -9.19 -10.48
N GLY A 17 -30.47 -8.23 -11.03
CA GLY A 17 -31.93 -8.21 -11.00
C GLY A 17 -32.44 -7.49 -9.76
N LYS A 18 -33.41 -6.60 -9.93
CA LYS A 18 -34.00 -5.81 -8.84
C LYS A 18 -34.64 -6.70 -7.77
N GLU A 19 -35.24 -7.80 -8.19
CA GLU A 19 -35.85 -8.81 -7.33
C GLU A 19 -34.85 -9.55 -6.43
N ASN A 20 -33.56 -9.52 -6.79
CA ASN A 20 -32.51 -10.19 -6.03
C ASN A 20 -31.89 -9.31 -4.95
N ILE A 21 -32.19 -8.01 -4.93
CA ILE A 21 -31.67 -7.08 -3.94
C ILE A 21 -32.69 -6.95 -2.80
N VAL A 22 -32.31 -7.39 -1.60
CA VAL A 22 -33.19 -7.35 -0.42
C VAL A 22 -33.03 -6.05 0.34
N ALA A 23 -31.79 -5.61 0.52
CA ALA A 23 -31.48 -4.43 1.30
C ALA A 23 -30.16 -3.81 0.85
N ALA A 24 -30.05 -2.49 1.02
CA ALA A 24 -28.81 -1.74 0.89
C ALA A 24 -28.72 -0.75 2.05
N HIS A 25 -27.71 -0.90 2.90
CA HIS A 25 -27.51 -0.08 4.09
C HIS A 25 -26.29 0.82 3.88
N LEU A 26 -26.51 2.13 3.99
CA LEU A 26 -25.44 3.12 3.94
C LEU A 26 -24.95 3.42 5.35
N HIS A 27 -23.67 3.15 5.62
CA HIS A 27 -23.02 3.52 6.88
C HIS A 27 -22.28 4.84 6.69
N ARG A 28 -22.48 5.78 7.62
CA ARG A 28 -21.87 7.14 7.61
C ARG A 28 -21.31 7.56 8.97
N ASP A 29 -21.45 6.68 9.94
CA ASP A 29 -21.02 6.78 11.33
C ASP A 29 -19.63 6.20 11.56
N GLU A 30 -19.02 5.62 10.51
CA GLU A 30 -17.66 5.11 10.49
C GLU A 30 -16.70 6.06 9.77
N GLU A 31 -15.39 5.76 9.80
CA GLU A 31 -14.35 6.61 9.20
C GLU A 31 -14.50 6.79 7.69
N THR A 32 -14.96 5.75 6.99
CA THR A 32 -15.23 5.80 5.54
C THR A 32 -16.67 5.39 5.25
N PRO A 33 -17.45 6.25 4.55
CA PRO A 33 -18.80 5.89 4.15
C PRO A 33 -18.80 4.68 3.20
N HIS A 34 -19.60 3.66 3.51
CA HIS A 34 -19.68 2.44 2.69
C HIS A 34 -21.10 1.85 2.70
N ILE A 35 -21.40 1.02 1.69
CA ILE A 35 -22.71 0.40 1.52
C ILE A 35 -22.60 -1.11 1.69
N HIS A 36 -23.46 -1.68 2.53
CA HIS A 36 -23.70 -3.12 2.60
C HIS A 36 -24.91 -3.48 1.73
N VAL A 37 -24.69 -4.21 0.64
CA VAL A 37 -25.77 -4.70 -0.23
C VAL A 37 -26.00 -6.18 0.03
N THR A 38 -27.21 -6.54 0.42
CA THR A 38 -27.62 -7.93 0.63
C THR A 38 -28.40 -8.42 -0.58
N LEU A 39 -27.85 -9.44 -1.25
CA LEU A 39 -28.43 -10.07 -2.42
C LEU A 39 -28.85 -11.51 -2.13
N VAL A 40 -29.97 -11.93 -2.72
CA VAL A 40 -30.42 -13.32 -2.74
C VAL A 40 -30.15 -13.86 -4.14
N PRO A 41 -29.36 -14.94 -4.28
CA PRO A 41 -28.90 -15.41 -5.59
C PRO A 41 -29.97 -16.26 -6.29
N ILE A 42 -31.09 -15.65 -6.68
CA ILE A 42 -32.17 -16.34 -7.39
C ILE A 42 -31.75 -16.52 -8.85
N VAL A 43 -31.72 -17.78 -9.29
CA VAL A 43 -31.33 -18.18 -10.63
C VAL A 43 -32.42 -19.05 -11.23
N LYS A 44 -32.76 -18.79 -12.50
CA LYS A 44 -33.61 -19.65 -13.33
C LYS A 44 -32.72 -20.46 -14.27
N GLY A 45 -33.07 -21.73 -14.47
CA GLY A 45 -32.39 -22.60 -15.42
C GLY A 45 -31.53 -23.71 -14.80
N GLU A 46 -31.02 -24.56 -15.70
CA GLU A 46 -30.46 -25.85 -15.35
C GLU A 46 -29.20 -25.75 -14.47
N ARG A 47 -29.04 -26.71 -13.54
CA ARG A 47 -27.83 -26.79 -12.70
C ARG A 47 -26.60 -27.12 -13.56
N LYS A 48 -25.51 -26.36 -13.39
CA LYS A 48 -24.24 -26.56 -14.10
C LYS A 48 -23.67 -27.99 -13.98
N ARG A 49 -23.89 -28.70 -12.86
CA ARG A 49 -23.38 -30.07 -12.61
C ARG A 49 -24.28 -31.18 -13.18
N ARG A 50 -25.41 -30.84 -13.79
CA ARG A 50 -26.40 -31.83 -14.26
C ARG A 50 -25.79 -32.87 -15.21
N LYS A 51 -24.98 -32.45 -16.18
CA LYS A 51 -24.34 -33.37 -17.16
C LYS A 51 -23.44 -34.42 -16.49
N ARG A 52 -22.71 -34.04 -15.43
CA ARG A 52 -21.87 -34.98 -14.65
C ARG A 52 -22.72 -35.92 -13.79
N GLU A 53 -23.87 -35.46 -13.34
CA GLU A 53 -24.82 -36.22 -12.52
C GLU A 53 -25.73 -37.16 -13.33
N GLU A 54 -25.89 -36.94 -14.63
CA GLU A 54 -26.67 -37.80 -15.53
C GLU A 54 -26.01 -39.15 -15.81
N GLN A 55 -24.67 -39.22 -15.68
CA GLN A 55 -23.92 -40.47 -15.83
C GLN A 55 -24.10 -41.42 -14.63
N ALA A 56 -24.67 -40.95 -13.52
CA ALA A 56 -24.96 -41.78 -12.36
C ALA A 56 -26.40 -42.32 -12.42
N LYS A 57 -26.58 -43.64 -12.28
CA LYS A 57 -27.92 -44.24 -12.11
C LYS A 57 -28.54 -43.72 -10.81
N LYS A 58 -29.61 -42.92 -10.90
CA LYS A 58 -30.30 -42.36 -9.73
C LYS A 58 -31.67 -43.00 -9.53
N ARG A 59 -32.04 -43.25 -8.27
CA ARG A 59 -33.31 -43.86 -7.83
C ARG A 59 -34.41 -42.86 -7.45
N TYR A 60 -34.23 -41.56 -7.69
CA TYR A 60 -35.19 -40.52 -7.28
C TYR A 60 -35.65 -39.64 -8.45
N ARG A 61 -36.88 -39.11 -8.31
CA ARG A 61 -37.53 -38.21 -9.29
C ARG A 61 -36.85 -36.84 -9.29
N LYS A 62 -36.50 -36.33 -10.48
CA LYS A 62 -35.90 -35.00 -10.66
C LYS A 62 -36.97 -33.90 -10.62
N LYS A 63 -36.60 -32.74 -10.04
CA LYS A 63 -37.41 -31.52 -10.15
C LYS A 63 -37.37 -30.97 -11.59
N PRO A 64 -38.40 -30.24 -12.04
CA PRO A 64 -38.41 -29.60 -13.35
C PRO A 64 -37.19 -28.70 -13.55
N THR A 65 -36.66 -28.66 -14.76
CA THR A 65 -35.40 -27.98 -15.03
C THR A 65 -35.48 -26.45 -15.05
N ASP A 66 -36.68 -25.93 -15.24
CA ASP A 66 -36.98 -24.48 -15.23
C ASP A 66 -37.45 -23.98 -13.85
N THR A 67 -37.13 -24.74 -12.79
CA THR A 67 -37.50 -24.33 -11.43
C THR A 67 -36.53 -23.25 -10.92
N VAL A 68 -37.08 -22.21 -10.31
CA VAL A 68 -36.33 -21.18 -9.59
C VAL A 68 -35.47 -21.83 -8.49
N ARG A 69 -34.20 -21.42 -8.36
CA ARG A 69 -33.27 -21.92 -7.33
C ARG A 69 -32.39 -20.83 -6.77
N LEU A 70 -31.87 -21.04 -5.56
CA LEU A 70 -30.86 -20.20 -4.95
C LEU A 70 -29.47 -20.78 -5.22
N CYS A 71 -28.60 -20.05 -5.91
CA CYS A 71 -27.26 -20.55 -6.25
C CYS A 71 -26.25 -19.42 -6.43
N ALA A 72 -25.50 -19.14 -5.36
CA ALA A 72 -24.41 -18.17 -5.38
C ALA A 72 -23.32 -18.57 -6.40
N ASP A 73 -22.98 -19.86 -6.51
CA ASP A 73 -21.96 -20.36 -7.44
C ASP A 73 -22.23 -20.02 -8.92
N ASP A 74 -23.49 -19.79 -9.28
CA ASP A 74 -23.85 -19.43 -10.64
C ASP A 74 -23.68 -17.94 -10.93
N ILE A 75 -23.84 -17.10 -9.92
CA ILE A 75 -23.73 -15.64 -10.00
C ILE A 75 -22.31 -15.18 -9.68
N MET A 76 -21.65 -15.81 -8.71
CA MET A 76 -20.33 -15.46 -8.15
C MET A 76 -19.21 -16.35 -8.70
N THR A 77 -19.26 -16.70 -9.99
CA THR A 77 -18.15 -17.41 -10.63
C THR A 77 -16.91 -16.53 -10.71
N ARG A 78 -15.70 -17.13 -10.76
CA ARG A 78 -14.44 -16.39 -10.91
C ARG A 78 -14.45 -15.40 -12.08
N LEU A 79 -14.95 -15.82 -13.25
CA LEU A 79 -15.01 -14.96 -14.44
C LEU A 79 -15.97 -13.77 -14.23
N ARG A 80 -17.14 -14.02 -13.63
CA ARG A 80 -18.10 -12.97 -13.30
C ARG A 80 -17.56 -12.01 -12.25
N LEU A 81 -16.95 -12.51 -11.18
CA LEU A 81 -16.34 -11.67 -10.15
C LEU A 81 -15.26 -10.75 -10.72
N LYS A 82 -14.44 -11.25 -11.67
CA LYS A 82 -13.49 -10.40 -12.42
C LYS A 82 -14.23 -9.33 -13.22
N SER A 83 -15.21 -9.74 -14.03
CA SER A 83 -16.00 -8.81 -14.85
C SER A 83 -16.70 -7.75 -14.01
N TYR A 84 -17.22 -8.08 -12.82
CA TYR A 84 -17.86 -7.11 -11.93
C TYR A 84 -16.89 -6.05 -11.44
N GLN A 85 -15.61 -6.36 -11.24
CA GLN A 85 -14.60 -5.34 -10.90
C GLN A 85 -14.39 -4.36 -12.06
N ASP A 86 -14.39 -4.88 -13.29
CA ASP A 86 -14.25 -4.10 -14.52
C ASP A 86 -15.46 -3.16 -14.69
N THR A 87 -16.67 -3.74 -14.73
CA THR A 87 -17.91 -3.00 -15.01
C THR A 87 -18.30 -2.05 -13.88
N TYR A 88 -17.99 -2.40 -12.62
CA TYR A 88 -18.25 -1.49 -11.50
C TYR A 88 -17.33 -0.27 -11.55
N ALA A 89 -16.06 -0.44 -11.90
CA ALA A 89 -15.14 0.68 -12.07
C ALA A 89 -15.59 1.61 -13.20
N GLU A 90 -16.06 1.06 -14.32
CA GLU A 90 -16.65 1.86 -15.41
C GLU A 90 -17.89 2.63 -14.95
N ALA A 91 -18.83 1.97 -14.26
CA ALA A 91 -20.04 2.60 -13.76
C ALA A 91 -19.76 3.73 -12.75
N MET A 92 -18.70 3.59 -11.96
CA MET A 92 -18.31 4.55 -10.93
C MET A 92 -17.23 5.55 -11.37
N ALA A 93 -16.78 5.48 -12.63
CA ALA A 93 -15.71 6.34 -13.15
C ALA A 93 -16.04 7.84 -13.03
N LYS A 94 -17.33 8.20 -13.14
CA LYS A 94 -17.78 9.59 -12.96
C LYS A 94 -17.52 10.17 -11.56
N TYR A 95 -17.33 9.30 -10.56
CA TYR A 95 -16.96 9.68 -9.19
C TYR A 95 -15.45 9.71 -8.96
N GLY A 96 -14.65 9.54 -10.02
CA GLY A 96 -13.19 9.46 -9.93
C GLY A 96 -12.68 8.12 -9.38
N LEU A 97 -13.55 7.13 -9.21
CA LEU A 97 -13.15 5.78 -8.80
C LEU A 97 -12.49 5.05 -9.97
N GLN A 98 -11.39 4.38 -9.67
CA GLN A 98 -10.62 3.61 -10.65
C GLN A 98 -10.66 2.13 -10.31
N ARG A 99 -10.46 1.32 -11.34
CA ARG A 99 -10.36 -0.12 -11.18
C ARG A 99 -9.14 -0.50 -10.34
N GLY A 100 -9.32 -1.46 -9.44
CA GLY A 100 -8.19 -2.11 -8.76
C GLY A 100 -7.24 -2.82 -9.73
N ILE A 101 -6.06 -3.20 -9.23
CA ILE A 101 -5.02 -3.89 -10.02
C ILE A 101 -5.53 -5.26 -10.48
N ASP A 102 -5.51 -5.53 -11.79
CA ASP A 102 -5.86 -6.86 -12.31
C ASP A 102 -4.85 -7.91 -11.85
N GLY A 103 -5.34 -9.04 -11.34
CA GLY A 103 -4.48 -10.09 -10.79
C GLY A 103 -3.75 -9.72 -9.50
N SER A 104 -4.28 -8.75 -8.73
CA SER A 104 -3.74 -8.39 -7.41
C SER A 104 -3.53 -9.63 -6.52
N LYS A 105 -2.35 -9.70 -5.90
CA LYS A 105 -1.98 -10.74 -4.92
C LYS A 105 -2.45 -10.39 -3.49
N ALA A 106 -3.09 -9.24 -3.29
CA ALA A 106 -3.60 -8.84 -2.00
C ALA A 106 -4.64 -9.85 -1.48
N ARG A 107 -4.57 -10.17 -0.19
CA ARG A 107 -5.56 -11.03 0.47
C ARG A 107 -6.47 -10.17 1.35
N HIS A 108 -7.75 -10.52 1.37
CA HIS A 108 -8.70 -9.89 2.28
C HIS A 108 -8.22 -10.03 3.73
N LYS A 109 -8.26 -8.93 4.47
CA LYS A 109 -7.99 -8.88 5.91
C LYS A 109 -9.30 -8.48 6.58
N SER A 110 -9.61 -9.13 7.70
CA SER A 110 -10.73 -8.68 8.53
C SER A 110 -10.47 -7.28 9.07
N THR A 111 -11.52 -6.53 9.38
CA THR A 111 -11.43 -5.17 9.94
C THR A 111 -10.56 -5.15 11.20
N GLN A 112 -10.73 -6.13 12.09
CA GLN A 112 -9.92 -6.24 13.31
C GLN A 112 -8.44 -6.50 13.00
N GLN A 113 -8.13 -7.40 12.06
CA GLN A 113 -6.75 -7.65 11.65
C GLN A 113 -6.12 -6.40 11.05
N TYR A 114 -6.84 -5.69 10.18
CA TYR A 114 -6.37 -4.46 9.56
C TYR A 114 -6.00 -3.39 10.61
N TYR A 115 -6.88 -3.11 11.56
CA TYR A 115 -6.59 -2.13 12.62
C TYR A 115 -5.42 -2.57 13.53
N ASN A 116 -5.36 -3.85 13.88
CA ASN A 116 -4.26 -4.38 14.70
C ASN A 116 -2.91 -4.28 13.99
N GLU A 117 -2.84 -4.61 12.71
CA GLU A 117 -1.62 -4.50 11.91
C GLU A 117 -1.22 -3.04 11.70
N THR A 118 -2.18 -2.16 11.41
CA THR A 118 -1.94 -0.72 11.23
C THR A 118 -1.39 -0.10 12.51
N LYS A 119 -1.95 -0.46 13.68
CA LYS A 119 -1.45 -0.01 14.98
C LYS A 119 -0.02 -0.48 15.23
N LYS A 120 0.26 -1.77 15.03
CA LYS A 120 1.62 -2.33 15.19
C LYS A 120 2.63 -1.66 14.26
N LEU A 121 2.25 -1.41 13.02
CA LEU A 121 3.09 -0.72 12.05
C LEU A 121 3.35 0.73 12.48
N ALA A 122 2.33 1.45 12.94
CA ALA A 122 2.47 2.80 13.44
C ALA A 122 3.39 2.87 14.67
N ASP A 123 3.24 1.94 15.62
CA ASP A 123 4.09 1.86 16.81
C ASP A 123 5.55 1.55 16.44
N SER A 124 5.77 0.64 15.49
CA SER A 124 7.11 0.29 14.98
C SER A 124 7.77 1.47 14.26
N LEU A 125 7.04 2.14 13.36
CA LEU A 125 7.54 3.31 12.64
C LEU A 125 7.87 4.44 13.60
N LYS A 126 7.07 4.64 14.65
CA LYS A 126 7.33 5.65 15.67
C LYS A 126 8.63 5.37 16.42
N ALA A 127 8.89 4.10 16.77
CA ALA A 127 10.15 3.70 17.40
C ALA A 127 11.35 3.94 16.46
N GLU A 128 11.25 3.52 15.20
CA GLU A 128 12.31 3.69 14.20
C GLU A 128 12.62 5.17 13.95
N VAL A 129 11.60 6.04 13.90
CA VAL A 129 11.79 7.49 13.76
C VAL A 129 12.60 8.07 14.93
N VAL A 130 12.33 7.63 16.16
CA VAL A 130 13.08 8.07 17.35
C VAL A 130 14.54 7.62 17.27
N ASP A 131 14.79 6.37 16.89
CA ASP A 131 16.14 5.85 16.75
C ASP A 131 16.92 6.55 15.63
N LEU A 132 16.29 6.80 14.48
CA LEU A 132 16.88 7.55 13.38
C LEU A 132 17.19 9.00 13.76
N GLN A 133 16.34 9.64 14.56
CA GLN A 133 16.62 10.98 15.09
C GLN A 133 17.87 10.97 15.98
N ARG A 134 18.00 9.98 16.87
CA ARG A 134 19.19 9.83 17.71
C ARG A 134 20.45 9.60 16.89
N GLN A 135 20.39 8.72 15.88
CA GLN A 135 21.53 8.45 14.99
C GLN A 135 21.93 9.69 14.18
N LYS A 136 20.95 10.48 13.74
CA LYS A 136 21.20 11.74 13.05
C LYS A 136 21.94 12.74 13.96
N GLU A 137 21.51 12.88 15.21
CA GLU A 137 22.16 13.77 16.18
C GLU A 137 23.60 13.32 16.48
N THR A 138 23.83 12.02 16.68
CA THR A 138 25.18 11.49 16.93
C THR A 138 26.09 11.71 15.72
N ALA A 139 25.61 11.42 14.50
CA ALA A 139 26.37 11.63 13.28
C ALA A 139 26.68 13.12 13.03
N GLN A 140 25.76 14.01 13.38
CA GLN A 140 25.99 15.46 13.31
C GLN A 140 27.06 15.94 14.30
N GLU A 141 27.06 15.41 15.53
CA GLU A 141 28.06 15.75 16.53
C GLU A 141 29.45 15.20 16.16
N GLU A 142 29.53 13.98 15.66
CA GLU A 142 30.77 13.39 15.12
C GLU A 142 31.31 14.22 13.95
N LEU A 143 30.45 14.55 12.99
CA LEU A 143 30.82 15.42 11.87
C LEU A 143 31.35 16.77 12.35
N ARG A 144 30.74 17.35 13.40
CA ARG A 144 31.20 18.61 14.01
C ARG A 144 32.58 18.45 14.64
N ARG A 145 32.85 17.32 15.34
CA ARG A 145 34.15 17.02 15.94
C ARG A 145 35.23 16.83 14.87
N THR A 146 35.00 15.98 13.89
CA THR A 146 35.95 15.74 12.79
C THR A 146 36.24 17.02 12.01
N LYS A 147 35.25 17.88 11.77
CA LYS A 147 35.48 19.20 11.14
C LYS A 147 36.40 20.10 11.97
N LYS A 148 36.23 20.12 13.30
CA LYS A 148 37.12 20.87 14.21
C LYS A 148 38.54 20.30 14.18
N GLU A 149 38.70 18.99 14.25
CA GLU A 149 40.01 18.32 14.19
C GLU A 149 40.74 18.64 12.88
N ILE A 150 40.07 18.52 11.74
CA ILE A 150 40.63 18.88 10.43
C ILE A 150 41.06 20.36 10.39
N GLN A 151 40.26 21.28 10.94
CA GLN A 151 40.66 22.69 11.02
C GLN A 151 41.91 22.87 11.88
N THR A 152 41.99 22.21 13.03
CA THR A 152 43.17 22.32 13.92
C THR A 152 44.43 21.74 13.29
N GLU A 153 44.34 20.59 12.61
CA GLU A 153 45.49 19.99 11.92
C GLU A 153 45.95 20.85 10.74
N LYS A 154 45.02 21.48 10.00
CA LYS A 154 45.38 22.48 8.97
C LYS A 154 46.14 23.68 9.55
N LEU A 155 45.71 24.20 10.69
CA LEU A 155 46.38 25.32 11.36
C LEU A 155 47.78 24.94 11.84
N LYS A 156 47.94 23.74 12.43
CA LYS A 156 49.26 23.22 12.83
C LYS A 156 50.19 23.04 11.63
N GLY A 157 49.70 22.47 10.54
CA GLY A 157 50.47 22.32 9.29
C GLY A 157 50.88 23.65 8.67
N ALA A 158 50.01 24.67 8.72
CA ALA A 158 50.35 26.02 8.29
C ALA A 158 51.43 26.66 9.18
N ALA A 159 51.35 26.47 10.50
CA ALA A 159 52.34 26.98 11.44
C ALA A 159 53.71 26.31 11.28
N THR A 160 53.77 24.98 11.08
CA THR A 160 55.03 24.27 10.82
C THR A 160 55.65 24.69 9.49
N THR A 161 54.84 24.88 8.46
CA THR A 161 55.31 25.40 7.16
C THR A 161 55.87 26.82 7.29
N ALA A 162 55.19 27.71 8.01
CA ALA A 162 55.66 29.07 8.26
C ALA A 162 56.97 29.08 9.08
N ALA A 163 57.08 28.24 10.11
CA ALA A 163 58.29 28.10 10.92
C ALA A 163 59.48 27.58 10.09
N ALA A 164 59.24 26.59 9.21
CA ALA A 164 60.26 26.07 8.29
C ALA A 164 60.77 27.17 7.35
N ASN A 165 59.85 27.94 6.74
CA ASN A 165 60.22 29.06 5.85
C ASN A 165 61.03 30.15 6.58
N ILE A 166 60.69 30.46 7.84
CA ILE A 166 61.43 31.44 8.65
C ILE A 166 62.83 30.90 8.98
N ALA A 167 62.95 29.66 9.44
CA ALA A 167 64.25 29.04 9.75
C ALA A 167 65.19 29.00 8.54
N GLU A 168 64.65 28.69 7.35
CA GLU A 168 65.40 28.69 6.10
C GLU A 168 65.89 30.10 5.73
N SER A 169 65.06 31.14 5.94
CA SER A 169 65.45 32.54 5.71
C SER A 169 66.53 33.04 6.68
N VAL A 170 66.49 32.63 7.96
CA VAL A 170 67.48 33.01 8.98
C VAL A 170 68.80 32.26 8.78
N GLY A 171 68.74 30.99 8.39
CA GLY A 171 69.92 30.22 7.98
C GLY A 171 70.65 30.85 6.79
N SER A 172 69.90 31.45 5.85
CA SER A 172 70.47 32.22 4.73
C SER A 172 71.09 33.55 5.16
N LEU A 173 70.60 34.20 6.23
CA LEU A 173 71.12 35.47 6.74
C LEU A 173 72.39 35.32 7.58
N PHE A 174 72.52 34.23 8.36
CA PHE A 174 73.70 33.97 9.19
C PHE A 174 74.74 33.05 8.52
N GLY A 175 74.42 32.42 7.39
CA GLY A 175 75.31 31.52 6.63
C GLY A 175 76.33 32.19 5.71
N SER A 176 76.32 33.52 5.60
CA SER A 176 77.26 34.28 4.75
C SER A 176 78.31 35.03 5.57
N ASN A 177 79.19 34.30 6.26
CA ASN A 177 80.49 34.85 6.65
C ASN A 177 81.59 33.80 6.48
N LYS A 178 81.87 33.44 5.22
CA LYS A 178 83.17 32.84 4.85
C LYS A 178 84.20 33.97 4.82
N VAL A 179 84.97 34.08 5.89
CA VAL A 179 86.25 34.80 5.94
C VAL A 179 87.13 34.27 4.81
N LYS A 180 87.50 35.14 3.86
CA LYS A 180 88.67 34.94 2.99
C LYS A 180 89.82 35.73 3.58
N THR A 181 90.87 34.99 3.96
CA THR A 181 92.28 35.37 4.22
C THR A 181 92.54 36.57 5.11
#